data_AF-A0A0U1BUQ8-F1
#
_entry.id   AF-A0A0U1BUQ8-F1
#
_cell.length_a   1.000
_cell.length_b   1.000
_cell.length_c   1.000
_cell.angle_alpha   90.00
_cell.angle_beta   90.00
_cell.angle_gamma   90.00
#
_symmetry.space_group_name_H-M   'P 1'
#
loop_
_entity.id
_entity.type
_entity.pdbx_description
1 polymer ?
#
loop_
_entity_poly.entity_id
_entity_poly.type
_entity_poly.pdbx_seq_one_letter_code
_entity_poly.pdbx_strand_id
1 'polypeptide(L)'
;MSWRVRLRALSGATVRAMNEASGITVHAFIRPGTPASAGPVLVTQIVDLYEFGVIGPGSEVWANLDVPNALWVLSDTSMFLRFVDVPSAGWVRLTRNSIVWGRVANDTSRSPSHGFSVTDMPMPAREHDTVAVAFRNTDTARMRAQFGAQHHAMHDFQIDHGSMRAIDLKANSVQRRPQLNTPTQFSRNHAGVRGLDLMACSTGPHMHKVIRENLESFTTFIGLDEFGRIKAAQQRISQVAEGITDPIVQKISSLRDIGPFLSDPEDDDTQAADEPALAAG
;
A
#
# COMPACT_ATOMS: atom_id res chain seq x y z
N MET A 1 -26.88 26.40 14.14
CA MET A 1 -25.74 25.76 13.44
C MET A 1 -24.74 26.84 13.06
N SER A 2 -23.51 26.75 13.58
CA SER A 2 -22.54 27.86 13.64
C SER A 2 -21.78 28.09 12.32
N TRP A 3 -21.66 29.36 11.92
CA TRP A 3 -20.89 29.82 10.75
C TRP A 3 -19.44 29.33 10.72
N ARG A 4 -18.83 29.05 11.88
CA ARG A 4 -17.47 28.51 12.00
C ARG A 4 -17.33 27.09 11.43
N VAL A 5 -18.39 26.29 11.49
CA VAL A 5 -18.40 24.92 10.91
C VAL A 5 -18.43 24.98 9.39
N ARG A 6 -19.21 25.90 8.82
CA ARG A 6 -19.26 26.12 7.36
C ARG A 6 -17.93 26.64 6.81
N LEU A 7 -17.27 27.57 7.50
CA LEU A 7 -15.96 28.10 7.09
C LEU A 7 -14.84 27.06 7.14
N ARG A 8 -14.79 26.21 8.17
CA ARG A 8 -13.83 25.08 8.21
C ARG A 8 -14.08 24.07 7.10
N ALA A 9 -15.35 23.68 6.87
CA ALA A 9 -15.73 22.74 5.83
C ALA A 9 -15.40 23.27 4.43
N LEU A 10 -15.63 24.56 4.18
CA LEU A 10 -15.25 25.23 2.93
C LEU A 10 -13.73 25.28 2.75
N SER A 11 -12.95 25.60 3.81
CA SER A 11 -11.49 25.58 3.71
C SER A 11 -10.93 24.17 3.48
N GLY A 12 -11.52 23.14 4.12
CA GLY A 12 -11.12 21.75 3.92
C GLY A 12 -11.47 21.23 2.53
N ALA A 13 -12.62 21.62 1.97
CA ALA A 13 -13.01 21.29 0.61
C ALA A 13 -12.11 21.98 -0.44
N THR A 14 -11.72 23.24 -0.22
CA THR A 14 -10.80 23.96 -1.11
C THR A 14 -9.37 23.40 -1.04
N VAL A 15 -8.86 23.08 0.15
CA VAL A 15 -7.55 22.44 0.32
C VAL A 15 -7.55 21.04 -0.30
N ARG A 16 -8.61 20.26 -0.11
CA ARG A 16 -8.75 18.94 -0.76
C ARG A 16 -8.80 19.05 -2.28
N ALA A 17 -9.56 19.98 -2.83
CA ALA A 17 -9.63 20.22 -4.27
C ALA A 17 -8.30 20.71 -4.86
N MET A 18 -7.54 21.53 -4.12
CA MET A 18 -6.19 21.95 -4.52
C MET A 18 -5.21 20.79 -4.50
N ASN A 19 -5.23 19.96 -3.44
CA ASN A 19 -4.40 18.75 -3.34
C ASN A 19 -4.78 17.72 -4.43
N GLU A 20 -6.07 17.59 -4.77
CA GLU A 20 -6.55 16.69 -5.82
C GLU A 20 -6.01 17.05 -7.21
N ALA A 21 -5.70 18.33 -7.46
CA ALA A 21 -5.14 18.78 -8.73
C ALA A 21 -3.60 18.81 -8.76
N SER A 22 -2.92 18.71 -7.61
CA SER A 22 -1.50 19.10 -7.48
C SER A 22 -0.57 18.03 -6.94
N GLY A 23 -1.05 16.81 -6.66
CA GLY A 23 -0.19 15.74 -6.14
C GLY A 23 -0.93 14.52 -5.65
N ILE A 24 -0.29 13.76 -4.77
CA ILE A 24 -0.79 12.50 -4.19
C ILE A 24 -0.83 12.63 -2.68
N THR A 25 -1.94 12.20 -2.08
CA THR A 25 -2.08 12.14 -0.62
C THR A 25 -1.60 10.78 -0.13
N VAL A 26 -0.73 10.77 0.87
CA VAL A 26 -0.16 9.55 1.44
C VAL A 26 -0.50 9.47 2.92
N HIS A 27 -1.17 8.40 3.32
CA HIS A 27 -1.50 8.07 4.70
C HIS A 27 -0.62 6.91 5.13
N ALA A 28 0.23 7.09 6.14
CA ALA A 28 1.20 6.07 6.52
C ALA A 28 1.23 5.84 8.03
N PHE A 29 1.07 4.58 8.44
CA PHE A 29 1.36 4.17 9.81
C PHE A 29 2.85 3.85 9.95
N ILE A 30 3.48 4.44 10.96
CA ILE A 30 4.89 4.24 11.33
C ILE A 30 5.00 4.24 12.85
N ARG A 31 5.84 3.35 13.40
CA ARG A 31 6.12 3.27 14.84
C ARG A 31 7.62 3.13 15.13
N PRO A 32 8.05 3.37 16.39
CA PRO A 32 9.38 2.98 16.81
C PRO A 32 9.60 1.48 16.56
N GLY A 33 10.63 1.13 15.79
CA GLY A 33 10.93 -0.25 15.38
C GLY A 33 10.55 -0.59 13.94
N THR A 34 9.79 0.26 13.24
CA THR A 34 9.62 0.14 11.79
C THR A 34 10.99 0.15 11.10
N PRO A 35 11.28 -0.78 10.17
CA PRO A 35 12.58 -0.83 9.49
C PRO A 35 12.92 0.48 8.79
N ALA A 36 14.16 0.95 8.91
CA ALA A 36 14.61 2.20 8.27
C ALA A 36 14.45 2.20 6.74
N SER A 37 14.41 1.02 6.11
CA SER A 37 14.18 0.86 4.67
C SER A 37 12.72 0.99 4.25
N ALA A 38 11.75 0.96 5.17
CA ALA A 38 10.33 0.93 4.83
C ALA A 38 9.85 2.22 4.15
N GLY A 39 10.26 3.39 4.66
CA GLY A 39 10.00 4.69 4.04
C GLY A 39 10.55 4.77 2.60
N PRO A 40 11.84 4.50 2.38
CA PRO A 40 12.43 4.46 1.03
C PRO A 40 11.72 3.54 0.05
N VAL A 41 11.32 2.35 0.50
CA VAL A 41 10.56 1.39 -0.32
C VAL A 41 9.19 1.96 -0.70
N LEU A 42 8.44 2.50 0.27
CA LEU A 42 7.13 3.13 0.02
C LEU A 42 7.24 4.26 -1.01
N VAL A 43 8.22 5.15 -0.85
CA VAL A 43 8.40 6.29 -1.76
C VAL A 43 8.76 5.81 -3.17
N THR A 44 9.65 4.82 -3.28
CA THR A 44 9.98 4.22 -4.59
C THR A 44 8.74 3.62 -5.24
N GLN A 45 7.92 2.90 -4.49
CA GLN A 45 6.69 2.30 -4.98
C GLN A 45 5.68 3.35 -5.48
N ILE A 46 5.47 4.43 -4.74
CA ILE A 46 4.57 5.52 -5.15
C ILE A 46 5.09 6.18 -6.43
N VAL A 47 6.39 6.40 -6.55
CA VAL A 47 7.00 6.97 -7.77
C VAL A 47 6.85 6.03 -8.96
N ASP A 48 7.13 4.73 -8.78
CA ASP A 48 6.97 3.72 -9.82
C ASP A 48 5.51 3.68 -10.32
N LEU A 49 4.53 3.72 -9.42
CA LEU A 49 3.10 3.74 -9.75
C LEU A 49 2.70 5.02 -10.49
N TYR A 50 3.22 6.17 -10.07
CA TYR A 50 2.92 7.46 -10.70
C TYR A 50 3.51 7.55 -12.10
N GLU A 51 4.76 7.12 -12.27
CA GLU A 51 5.44 7.11 -13.56
C GLU A 51 4.73 6.20 -14.56
N PHE A 52 4.27 5.04 -14.09
CA PHE A 52 3.46 4.10 -14.88
C PHE A 52 2.03 4.61 -15.16
N GLY A 53 1.52 5.54 -14.34
CA GLY A 53 0.15 6.02 -14.42
C GLY A 53 -0.89 5.09 -13.78
N VAL A 54 -0.48 4.20 -12.86
CA VAL A 54 -1.43 3.49 -11.98
C VAL A 54 -2.07 4.47 -11.01
N ILE A 55 -1.32 5.47 -10.58
CA ILE A 55 -1.79 6.58 -9.76
C ILE A 55 -1.44 7.90 -10.46
N GLY A 56 -2.16 8.96 -10.09
CA GLY A 56 -1.99 10.29 -10.66
C GLY A 56 -2.44 11.38 -9.69
N PRO A 57 -2.53 12.63 -10.15
CA PRO A 57 -3.03 13.73 -9.33
C PRO A 57 -4.37 13.37 -8.68
N GLY A 58 -4.48 13.61 -7.37
CA GLY A 58 -5.68 13.32 -6.57
C GLY A 58 -5.88 11.87 -6.17
N SER A 59 -4.90 11.01 -6.46
CA SER A 59 -4.86 9.67 -5.86
C SER A 59 -4.57 9.75 -4.36
N GLU A 60 -5.09 8.79 -3.61
CA GLU A 60 -4.79 8.60 -2.19
C GLU A 60 -4.15 7.22 -1.99
N VAL A 61 -3.10 7.15 -1.19
CA VAL A 61 -2.37 5.90 -0.88
C VAL A 61 -2.35 5.72 0.63
N TRP A 62 -2.75 4.54 1.10
CA TRP A 62 -2.61 4.12 2.49
C TRP A 62 -1.55 3.03 2.58
N ALA A 63 -0.66 3.15 3.57
CA ALA A 63 0.39 2.19 3.82
C ALA A 63 0.55 1.94 5.32
N ASN A 64 0.94 0.72 5.65
CA ASN A 64 1.45 0.38 6.96
C ASN A 64 2.92 0.01 6.77
N LEU A 65 3.85 0.81 7.31
CA LEU A 65 5.28 0.59 7.07
C LEU A 65 5.83 -0.65 7.78
N ASP A 66 5.07 -1.26 8.71
CA ASP A 66 5.40 -2.57 9.28
C ASP A 66 4.97 -3.73 8.37
N VAL A 67 4.12 -3.47 7.37
CA VAL A 67 3.68 -4.47 6.40
C VAL A 67 4.34 -4.18 5.05
N PRO A 68 5.47 -4.83 4.74
CA PRO A 68 6.27 -4.49 3.57
C PRO A 68 5.47 -4.71 2.30
N ASN A 69 5.58 -3.82 1.30
CA ASN A 69 5.00 -3.96 -0.06
C ASN A 69 3.46 -4.07 -0.14
N ALA A 70 2.72 -3.66 0.89
CA ALA A 70 1.25 -3.62 0.87
C ALA A 70 0.76 -2.17 0.85
N LEU A 71 0.00 -1.81 -0.17
CA LEU A 71 -0.64 -0.50 -0.28
C LEU A 71 -2.15 -0.69 -0.45
N TRP A 72 -2.93 0.25 0.08
CA TRP A 72 -4.27 0.50 -0.42
C TRP A 72 -4.21 1.76 -1.27
N VAL A 73 -4.80 1.71 -2.46
CA VAL A 73 -4.71 2.79 -3.43
C VAL A 73 -6.12 3.18 -3.86
N LEU A 74 -6.39 4.48 -3.83
CA LEU A 74 -7.48 5.11 -4.55
C LEU A 74 -6.88 5.85 -5.74
N SER A 75 -7.10 5.33 -6.93
CA SER A 75 -6.82 6.01 -8.20
C SER A 75 -8.16 6.36 -8.86
N ASP A 76 -8.53 5.68 -9.94
CA ASP A 76 -9.90 5.65 -10.46
C ASP A 76 -10.78 4.63 -9.70
N THR A 77 -10.16 3.58 -9.18
CA THR A 77 -10.78 2.56 -8.35
C THR A 77 -10.04 2.39 -7.01
N SER A 78 -10.74 1.78 -6.06
CA SER A 78 -10.22 1.39 -4.76
C SER A 78 -9.64 -0.01 -4.86
N MET A 79 -8.34 -0.17 -4.60
CA MET A 79 -7.66 -1.46 -4.71
C MET A 79 -6.59 -1.66 -3.64
N PHE A 80 -6.47 -2.89 -3.17
CA PHE A 80 -5.25 -3.36 -2.52
C PHE A 80 -4.20 -3.59 -3.60
N LEU A 81 -2.96 -3.14 -3.40
CA LEU A 81 -1.87 -3.29 -4.35
C LEU A 81 -0.64 -3.91 -3.67
N ARG A 82 -0.13 -4.98 -4.30
CA ARG A 82 1.10 -5.68 -3.91
C ARG A 82 2.16 -5.53 -5.00
N PHE A 83 3.40 -5.27 -4.62
CA PHE A 83 4.54 -5.37 -5.55
C PHE A 83 5.18 -6.74 -5.47
N VAL A 84 5.54 -7.28 -6.64
CA VAL A 84 6.25 -8.54 -6.79
C VAL A 84 7.33 -8.36 -7.85
N ASP A 85 8.59 -8.49 -7.46
CA ASP A 85 9.71 -8.47 -8.41
C ASP A 85 9.76 -9.81 -9.15
N VAL A 86 9.88 -9.75 -10.49
CA VAL A 86 10.03 -10.94 -11.33
C VAL A 86 11.16 -10.75 -12.34
N PRO A 87 11.85 -11.82 -12.74
CA PRO A 87 13.08 -11.70 -13.53
C PRO A 87 12.84 -11.25 -14.99
N SER A 88 11.63 -11.43 -15.52
CA SER A 88 11.33 -11.17 -16.93
C SER A 88 9.84 -10.92 -17.16
N ALA A 89 9.51 -10.46 -18.37
CA ALA A 89 8.17 -10.63 -18.90
C ALA A 89 7.88 -12.15 -18.99
N GLY A 90 6.72 -12.55 -18.50
CA GLY A 90 6.32 -13.96 -18.43
C GLY A 90 4.82 -14.11 -18.63
N TRP A 91 4.25 -15.11 -17.96
CA TRP A 91 2.83 -15.39 -17.93
C TRP A 91 2.28 -15.12 -16.54
N VAL A 92 1.12 -14.46 -16.48
CA VAL A 92 0.34 -14.35 -15.26
C VAL A 92 -0.92 -15.18 -15.37
N ARG A 93 -1.29 -15.86 -14.29
CA ARG A 93 -2.58 -16.54 -14.16
C ARG A 93 -3.41 -15.82 -13.13
N LEU A 94 -4.59 -15.40 -13.55
CA LEU A 94 -5.58 -14.78 -12.68
C LEU A 94 -6.65 -15.82 -12.39
N THR A 95 -6.94 -16.01 -11.10
CA THR A 95 -8.10 -16.76 -10.63
C THR A 95 -9.03 -15.80 -9.88
N ARG A 96 -10.12 -16.30 -9.28
CA ARG A 96 -10.95 -15.46 -8.40
C ARG A 96 -10.20 -14.96 -7.17
N ASN A 97 -9.19 -15.72 -6.70
CA ASN A 97 -8.58 -15.54 -5.38
C ASN A 97 -7.05 -15.36 -5.42
N SER A 98 -6.42 -15.45 -6.59
CA SER A 98 -4.97 -15.35 -6.71
C SER A 98 -4.49 -14.81 -8.05
N ILE A 99 -3.32 -14.20 -8.02
CA ILE A 99 -2.56 -13.77 -9.19
C ILE A 99 -1.15 -14.29 -9.06
N VAL A 100 -0.74 -15.16 -9.99
CA VAL A 100 0.58 -15.80 -9.94
C VAL A 100 1.31 -15.63 -11.27
N TRP A 101 2.62 -15.53 -11.19
CA TRP A 101 3.53 -15.39 -12.33
C TRP A 101 4.36 -16.66 -12.53
N GLY A 102 4.63 -16.96 -13.80
CA GLY A 102 5.52 -18.03 -14.24
C GLY A 102 6.22 -17.64 -15.53
N ARG A 103 7.36 -18.26 -15.83
CA ARG A 103 8.13 -17.94 -17.04
C ARG A 103 7.37 -18.37 -18.30
N VAL A 104 6.73 -19.54 -18.25
CA VAL A 104 5.80 -20.03 -19.27
C VAL A 104 4.40 -20.28 -18.69
N ALA A 105 3.39 -20.40 -19.57
CA ALA A 105 1.99 -20.58 -19.15
C ALA A 105 1.79 -21.77 -18.19
N ASN A 106 2.48 -22.89 -18.42
CA ASN A 106 2.38 -24.08 -17.57
C ASN A 106 2.97 -23.89 -16.16
N ASP A 107 3.95 -23.00 -16.00
CA ASP A 107 4.57 -22.74 -14.69
C ASP A 107 3.56 -22.09 -13.74
N THR A 108 2.66 -21.26 -14.28
CA THR A 108 1.63 -20.57 -13.50
C THR A 108 0.65 -21.52 -12.79
N SER A 109 0.59 -22.79 -13.17
CA SER A 109 -0.28 -23.79 -12.54
C SER A 109 0.50 -24.88 -11.78
N ARG A 110 1.64 -25.34 -12.31
CA ARG A 110 2.39 -26.46 -11.73
C ARG A 110 3.35 -26.04 -10.62
N SER A 111 3.98 -24.88 -10.78
CA SER A 111 4.99 -24.38 -9.84
C SER A 111 5.08 -22.86 -10.00
N PRO A 112 4.05 -22.12 -9.59
CA PRO A 112 4.09 -20.67 -9.63
C PRO A 112 5.23 -20.19 -8.74
N SER A 113 6.11 -19.35 -9.30
CA SER A 113 7.32 -18.92 -8.61
C SER A 113 7.11 -17.65 -7.79
N HIS A 114 6.18 -16.81 -8.24
CA HIS A 114 5.88 -15.51 -7.64
C HIS A 114 4.38 -15.28 -7.73
N GLY A 115 3.79 -14.57 -6.78
CA GLY A 115 2.37 -14.27 -6.83
C GLY A 115 1.81 -13.82 -5.48
N PHE A 116 0.49 -13.75 -5.44
CA PHE A 116 -0.26 -13.32 -4.27
C PHE A 116 -1.64 -13.99 -4.28
N SER A 117 -2.06 -14.47 -3.12
CA SER A 117 -3.42 -14.92 -2.84
C SER A 117 -4.11 -13.95 -1.89
N VAL A 118 -5.44 -13.83 -1.97
CA VAL A 118 -6.24 -13.06 -0.99
C VAL A 118 -6.05 -13.55 0.44
N THR A 119 -5.64 -14.81 0.63
CA THR A 119 -5.28 -15.39 1.93
C THR A 119 -4.01 -14.79 2.52
N ASP A 120 -3.16 -14.22 1.68
CA ASP A 120 -1.88 -13.60 2.07
C ASP A 120 -2.05 -12.11 2.40
N MET A 121 -3.28 -11.58 2.31
CA MET A 121 -3.58 -10.22 2.72
C MET A 121 -3.36 -10.05 4.22
N PRO A 122 -2.80 -8.91 4.66
CA PRO A 122 -2.59 -8.62 6.08
C PRO A 122 -3.91 -8.34 6.83
N MET A 123 -5.03 -8.38 6.11
CA MET A 123 -6.37 -8.09 6.58
C MET A 123 -7.35 -8.97 5.81
N PRO A 124 -8.47 -9.43 6.42
CA PRO A 124 -9.44 -10.27 5.73
C PRO A 124 -10.00 -9.58 4.48
N ALA A 125 -9.97 -10.28 3.35
CA ALA A 125 -10.61 -9.82 2.12
C ALA A 125 -12.13 -9.68 2.31
N ARG A 126 -12.72 -8.65 1.70
CA ARG A 126 -14.16 -8.36 1.75
C ARG A 126 -14.78 -8.42 0.36
N GLU A 127 -16.10 -8.51 0.34
CA GLU A 127 -16.88 -8.32 -0.87
C GLU A 127 -16.60 -6.93 -1.45
N HIS A 128 -16.37 -6.86 -2.77
CA HIS A 128 -15.96 -5.67 -3.53
C HIS A 128 -14.50 -5.22 -3.38
N ASP A 129 -13.65 -5.93 -2.63
CA ASP A 129 -12.21 -5.68 -2.68
C ASP A 129 -11.68 -5.99 -4.08
N THR A 130 -10.91 -5.05 -4.64
CA THR A 130 -10.07 -5.29 -5.82
C THR A 130 -8.64 -5.52 -5.36
N VAL A 131 -8.02 -6.62 -5.78
CA VAL A 131 -6.65 -7.00 -5.44
C VAL A 131 -5.80 -6.90 -6.68
N ALA A 132 -4.79 -6.03 -6.65
CA ALA A 132 -3.86 -5.79 -7.72
C ALA A 132 -2.46 -6.31 -7.35
N VAL A 133 -1.79 -6.95 -8.31
CA VAL A 133 -0.37 -7.30 -8.21
C VAL A 133 0.40 -6.59 -9.33
N ALA A 134 1.31 -5.71 -8.92
CA ALA A 134 2.27 -5.06 -9.80
C ALA A 134 3.53 -5.92 -9.90
N PHE A 135 3.68 -6.61 -11.03
CA PHE A 135 4.85 -7.41 -11.33
C PHE A 135 5.96 -6.55 -11.93
N ARG A 136 6.94 -6.21 -11.10
CA ARG A 136 8.05 -5.34 -11.50
C ARG A 136 9.13 -6.12 -12.22
N ASN A 137 9.50 -5.66 -13.41
CA ASN A 137 10.55 -6.27 -14.26
C ASN A 137 11.17 -5.23 -15.21
N THR A 138 12.27 -5.58 -15.89
CA THR A 138 12.99 -4.66 -16.79
C THR A 138 12.83 -4.99 -18.28
N ASP A 139 12.04 -6.00 -18.62
CA ASP A 139 11.86 -6.42 -20.01
C ASP A 139 11.01 -5.43 -20.80
N THR A 140 11.30 -5.28 -22.09
CA THR A 140 10.48 -4.48 -23.01
C THR A 140 9.24 -5.23 -23.50
N ALA A 141 9.26 -6.56 -23.45
CA ALA A 141 8.14 -7.41 -23.86
C ALA A 141 6.99 -7.31 -22.85
N ARG A 142 5.74 -7.30 -23.33
CA ARG A 142 4.55 -7.37 -22.45
C ARG A 142 4.35 -8.77 -21.88
N MET A 143 3.89 -8.84 -20.64
CA MET A 143 3.38 -10.08 -20.08
C MET A 143 2.13 -10.57 -20.82
N ARG A 144 1.89 -11.88 -20.71
CA ARG A 144 0.69 -12.55 -21.21
C ARG A 144 -0.12 -13.06 -20.03
N ALA A 145 -1.42 -13.18 -20.22
CA ALA A 145 -2.32 -13.58 -19.16
C ALA A 145 -3.11 -14.82 -19.51
N GLN A 146 -3.51 -15.56 -18.48
CA GLN A 146 -4.38 -16.71 -18.58
C GLN A 146 -5.42 -16.68 -17.46
N PHE A 147 -6.68 -16.90 -17.83
CA PHE A 147 -7.72 -17.25 -16.87
C PHE A 147 -8.55 -18.40 -17.46
N GLY A 148 -8.86 -19.39 -16.62
CA GLY A 148 -9.35 -20.69 -17.10
C GLY A 148 -8.37 -21.35 -18.09
N ALA A 149 -8.91 -21.81 -19.22
CA ALA A 149 -8.14 -22.45 -20.29
C ALA A 149 -7.70 -21.48 -21.41
N GLN A 150 -8.06 -20.20 -21.33
CA GLN A 150 -7.87 -19.24 -22.42
C GLN A 150 -6.69 -18.30 -22.18
N HIS A 151 -6.04 -17.90 -23.28
CA HIS A 151 -4.95 -16.93 -23.27
C HIS A 151 -5.48 -15.54 -23.63
N HIS A 152 -4.97 -14.54 -22.93
CA HIS A 152 -5.39 -13.15 -23.08
C HIS A 152 -4.17 -12.25 -23.20
N ALA A 153 -4.27 -11.26 -24.09
CA ALA A 153 -3.27 -10.21 -24.19
C ALA A 153 -3.48 -9.19 -23.06
N MET A 154 -2.38 -8.67 -22.51
CA MET A 154 -2.46 -7.48 -21.66
C MET A 154 -2.64 -6.22 -22.53
N HIS A 155 -3.55 -5.37 -22.10
CA HIS A 155 -3.85 -4.09 -22.72
C HIS A 155 -3.31 -2.98 -21.82
N ASP A 156 -2.52 -2.07 -22.39
CA ASP A 156 -1.85 -0.99 -21.62
C ASP A 156 -1.12 -1.50 -20.37
N PHE A 157 -0.45 -2.65 -20.50
CA PHE A 157 0.31 -3.33 -19.44
C PHE A 157 -0.54 -3.75 -18.23
N GLN A 158 -1.85 -3.86 -18.40
CA GLN A 158 -2.77 -4.30 -17.36
C GLN A 158 -3.73 -5.37 -17.89
N ILE A 159 -4.27 -6.17 -16.95
CA ILE A 159 -5.42 -7.03 -17.21
C ILE A 159 -6.18 -7.31 -15.93
N ASP A 160 -7.50 -7.41 -16.05
CA ASP A 160 -8.41 -7.69 -14.96
C ASP A 160 -9.17 -8.99 -15.19
N HIS A 161 -9.44 -9.72 -14.10
CA HIS A 161 -10.35 -10.85 -14.09
C HIS A 161 -11.09 -10.93 -12.76
N GLY A 162 -12.38 -10.58 -12.74
CA GLY A 162 -13.15 -10.48 -11.50
C GLY A 162 -12.59 -9.38 -10.59
N SER A 163 -12.29 -9.71 -9.34
CA SER A 163 -11.66 -8.82 -8.35
C SER A 163 -10.14 -8.74 -8.46
N MET A 164 -9.53 -9.44 -9.43
CA MET A 164 -8.08 -9.53 -9.57
C MET A 164 -7.56 -8.66 -10.71
N ARG A 165 -6.48 -7.91 -10.46
CA ARG A 165 -5.78 -7.08 -11.45
C ARG A 165 -4.29 -7.41 -11.49
N ALA A 166 -3.76 -7.72 -12.66
CA ALA A 166 -2.32 -7.83 -12.87
C ALA A 166 -1.81 -6.59 -13.61
N ILE A 167 -0.70 -6.02 -13.12
CA ILE A 167 -0.03 -4.85 -13.71
C ILE A 167 1.41 -5.28 -14.06
N ASP A 168 1.77 -5.18 -15.34
CA ASP A 168 3.11 -5.46 -15.85
C ASP A 168 3.99 -4.21 -15.73
N LEU A 169 4.47 -3.94 -14.52
CA LEU A 169 5.23 -2.75 -14.16
C LEU A 169 6.66 -2.85 -14.71
N LYS A 170 6.96 -2.14 -15.80
CA LYS A 170 8.33 -2.08 -16.36
C LYS A 170 9.14 -1.01 -15.66
N ALA A 171 10.05 -1.44 -14.80
CA ALA A 171 11.00 -0.56 -14.14
C ALA A 171 11.84 0.17 -15.20
N ASN A 172 12.07 1.47 -14.99
CA ASN A 172 12.93 2.32 -15.83
C ASN A 172 12.51 2.48 -17.30
N SER A 173 11.29 2.08 -17.69
CA SER A 173 10.79 2.26 -19.05
C SER A 173 9.79 3.41 -19.14
N VAL A 174 9.75 4.09 -20.29
CA VAL A 174 8.74 5.11 -20.57
C VAL A 174 7.46 4.39 -20.99
N GLN A 175 6.43 4.49 -20.17
CA GLN A 175 5.14 3.86 -20.44
C GLN A 175 4.05 4.90 -20.68
N ARG A 176 3.04 4.50 -21.45
CA ARG A 176 1.85 5.32 -21.65
C ARG A 176 1.07 5.33 -20.34
N ARG A 177 0.94 6.50 -19.72
CA ARG A 177 0.06 6.69 -18.57
C ARG A 177 -1.38 6.48 -19.04
N PRO A 178 -2.10 5.45 -18.55
CA PRO A 178 -3.52 5.33 -18.82
C PRO A 178 -4.24 6.60 -18.37
N GLN A 179 -5.30 6.98 -19.07
CA GLN A 179 -6.16 8.06 -18.59
C GLN A 179 -6.95 7.54 -17.39
N LEU A 180 -6.67 8.07 -16.21
CA LEU A 180 -7.43 7.75 -15.01
C LEU A 180 -8.81 8.43 -15.06
N ASN A 181 -9.84 7.66 -14.72
CA ASN A 181 -11.18 8.20 -14.55
C ASN A 181 -11.34 8.82 -13.17
N THR A 182 -12.30 9.75 -13.03
CA THR A 182 -12.67 10.28 -11.71
C THR A 182 -13.23 9.15 -10.84
N PRO A 183 -12.66 8.90 -9.65
CA PRO A 183 -13.16 7.84 -8.78
C PRO A 183 -14.58 8.10 -8.30
N THR A 184 -15.39 7.04 -8.33
CA THR A 184 -16.78 7.07 -7.85
C THR A 184 -16.86 7.33 -6.35
N GLN A 185 -18.02 7.76 -5.86
CA GLN A 185 -18.25 7.92 -4.41
C GLN A 185 -18.06 6.60 -3.66
N PHE A 186 -18.48 5.48 -4.26
CA PHE A 186 -18.25 4.16 -3.69
C PHE A 186 -16.75 3.89 -3.54
N SER A 187 -15.96 4.07 -4.59
CA SER A 187 -14.51 3.85 -4.56
C SER A 187 -13.83 4.70 -3.49
N ARG A 188 -14.22 5.98 -3.36
CA ARG A 188 -13.70 6.89 -2.32
C ARG A 188 -14.01 6.39 -0.91
N ASN A 189 -15.27 6.06 -0.63
CA ASN A 189 -15.68 5.56 0.68
C ASN A 189 -15.03 4.21 1.00
N HIS A 190 -14.98 3.31 0.01
CA HIS A 190 -14.36 2.00 0.12
C HIS A 190 -12.87 2.13 0.44
N ALA A 191 -12.13 2.99 -0.29
CA ALA A 191 -10.72 3.23 -0.03
C ALA A 191 -10.47 3.84 1.35
N GLY A 192 -11.31 4.78 1.81
CA GLY A 192 -11.18 5.35 3.15
C GLY A 192 -11.32 4.28 4.25
N VAL A 193 -12.28 3.37 4.13
CA VAL A 193 -12.47 2.28 5.12
C VAL A 193 -11.33 1.27 5.05
N ARG A 194 -11.02 0.75 3.86
CA ARG A 194 -10.05 -0.33 3.68
C ARG A 194 -8.61 0.15 3.85
N GLY A 195 -8.31 1.39 3.48
CA GLY A 195 -7.03 2.02 3.72
C GLY A 195 -6.74 2.21 5.22
N LEU A 196 -7.74 2.61 6.00
CA LEU A 196 -7.64 2.67 7.46
C LEU A 196 -7.46 1.27 8.08
N ASP A 197 -8.22 0.27 7.62
CA ASP A 197 -8.06 -1.12 8.05
C ASP A 197 -6.61 -1.60 7.79
N LEU A 198 -6.02 -1.28 6.63
CA LEU A 198 -4.63 -1.62 6.31
C LEU A 198 -3.64 -0.89 7.24
N MET A 199 -3.81 0.41 7.46
CA MET A 199 -2.95 1.17 8.37
C MET A 199 -2.94 0.58 9.77
N ALA A 200 -4.08 0.07 10.24
CA ALA A 200 -4.24 -0.47 11.59
C ALA A 200 -3.97 -1.98 11.71
N CYS A 201 -3.72 -2.71 10.61
CA CYS A 201 -3.75 -4.18 10.61
C CYS A 201 -2.70 -4.86 11.50
N SER A 202 -1.56 -4.20 11.78
CA SER A 202 -0.52 -4.69 12.70
C SER A 202 -0.68 -4.17 14.13
N THR A 203 -1.81 -3.52 14.45
CA THR A 203 -1.98 -2.77 15.69
C THR A 203 -3.17 -3.26 16.51
N GLY A 204 -3.13 -3.03 17.83
CA GLY A 204 -4.24 -3.34 18.72
C GLY A 204 -5.44 -2.38 18.56
N PRO A 205 -6.61 -2.71 19.14
CA PRO A 205 -7.84 -1.92 19.00
C PRO A 205 -7.72 -0.45 19.41
N HIS A 206 -6.88 -0.15 20.40
CA HIS A 206 -6.60 1.23 20.84
C HIS A 206 -5.94 2.06 19.73
N MET A 207 -4.86 1.55 19.14
CA MET A 207 -4.14 2.25 18.09
C MET A 207 -4.99 2.38 16.82
N HIS A 208 -5.81 1.38 16.49
CA HIS A 208 -6.80 1.50 15.43
C HIS A 208 -7.72 2.71 15.66
N LYS A 209 -8.25 2.88 16.88
CA LYS A 209 -9.06 4.05 17.23
C LYS A 209 -8.28 5.36 17.07
N VAL A 210 -7.04 5.41 17.56
CA VAL A 210 -6.17 6.60 17.43
C VAL A 210 -5.96 6.98 15.96
N ILE A 211 -5.63 6.02 15.09
CA ILE A 211 -5.45 6.26 13.64
C ILE A 211 -6.74 6.82 13.03
N ARG A 212 -7.88 6.22 13.35
CA ARG A 212 -9.19 6.65 12.80
C ARG A 212 -9.58 8.06 13.23
N GLU A 213 -9.33 8.41 14.49
CA GLU A 213 -9.69 9.72 15.06
C GLU A 213 -8.69 10.83 14.68
N ASN A 214 -7.46 10.45 14.29
CA ASN A 214 -6.37 11.38 14.04
C ASN A 214 -5.72 11.21 12.66
N LEU A 215 -6.47 10.77 11.64
CA LEU A 215 -5.93 10.43 10.31
C LEU A 215 -5.01 11.51 9.73
N GLU A 216 -5.34 12.79 9.91
CA GLU A 216 -4.52 13.93 9.43
C GLU A 216 -3.07 13.91 9.97
N SER A 217 -2.86 13.32 11.15
CA SER A 217 -1.52 13.16 11.75
C SER A 217 -0.68 12.12 11.03
N PHE A 218 -1.33 11.17 10.37
CA PHE A 218 -0.70 10.11 9.57
C PHE A 218 -0.60 10.48 8.09
N THR A 219 -1.07 11.67 7.71
CA THR A 219 -1.14 12.11 6.31
C THR A 219 0.04 13.00 5.94
N THR A 220 0.60 12.80 4.75
CA THR A 220 1.48 13.74 4.07
C THR A 220 1.04 13.89 2.61
N PHE A 221 1.70 14.79 1.89
CA PHE A 221 1.38 15.11 0.50
C PHE A 221 2.65 15.14 -0.33
N ILE A 222 2.62 14.52 -1.51
CA ILE A 222 3.72 14.53 -2.48
C ILE A 222 3.27 15.37 -3.69
N GLY A 223 3.97 16.48 -3.93
CA GLY A 223 3.68 17.39 -5.04
C GLY A 223 4.10 16.81 -6.40
N LEU A 224 3.43 17.21 -7.48
CA LEU A 224 3.76 16.71 -8.83
C LEU A 224 5.20 17.02 -9.26
N ASP A 225 5.75 18.16 -8.83
CA ASP A 225 7.12 18.58 -9.08
C ASP A 225 8.16 17.78 -8.28
N GLU A 226 7.72 17.05 -7.24
CA GLU A 226 8.59 16.19 -6.45
C GLU A 226 8.90 14.90 -7.18
N PHE A 227 7.97 14.29 -7.92
CA PHE A 227 8.19 13.00 -8.59
C PHE A 227 9.42 12.99 -9.49
N GLY A 228 9.62 14.04 -10.29
CA GLY A 228 10.82 14.19 -11.12
C GLY A 228 12.11 14.32 -10.29
N ARG A 229 12.05 15.04 -9.17
CA ARG A 229 13.19 15.21 -8.24
C ARG A 229 13.52 13.90 -7.52
N ILE A 230 12.51 13.19 -7.02
CA ILE A 230 12.65 11.91 -6.33
C ILE A 230 13.28 10.87 -7.27
N LYS A 231 12.78 10.78 -8.51
CA LYS A 231 13.32 9.89 -9.54
C LYS A 231 14.78 10.20 -9.84
N ALA A 232 15.13 11.47 -10.01
CA ALA A 232 16.52 11.88 -10.23
C ALA A 232 17.43 11.60 -9.02
N ALA A 233 16.86 11.59 -7.81
CA ALA A 233 17.56 11.36 -6.55
C ALA A 233 17.50 9.90 -6.07
N GLN A 234 17.21 8.93 -6.94
CA GLN A 234 17.05 7.53 -6.54
C GLN A 234 18.28 6.94 -5.81
N GLN A 235 19.49 7.43 -6.08
CA GLN A 235 20.72 7.08 -5.35
C GLN A 235 20.75 7.61 -3.89
N ARG A 236 19.90 8.58 -3.55
CA ARG A 236 19.73 9.17 -2.22
C ARG A 236 18.30 9.00 -1.70
N ILE A 237 17.63 7.91 -2.10
CA ILE A 237 16.22 7.68 -1.77
C ILE A 237 15.93 7.70 -0.26
N SER A 238 16.91 7.35 0.58
CA SER A 238 16.78 7.45 2.04
C SER A 238 16.52 8.88 2.51
N GLN A 239 17.30 9.86 2.05
CA GLN A 239 17.13 11.27 2.42
C GLN A 239 15.80 11.84 1.90
N VAL A 240 15.38 11.37 0.72
CA VAL A 240 14.10 11.77 0.14
C VAL A 240 12.94 11.20 0.94
N ALA A 241 13.05 9.95 1.38
CA ALA A 241 12.02 9.30 2.15
C ALA A 241 11.85 9.92 3.54
N GLU A 242 12.94 10.31 4.20
CA GLU A 242 12.91 11.10 5.44
C GLU A 242 12.05 12.36 5.26
N GLY A 243 12.20 13.09 4.15
CA GLY A 243 11.34 14.26 3.85
C GLY A 243 9.83 13.96 3.76
N ILE A 244 9.45 12.71 3.46
CA ILE A 244 8.06 12.27 3.35
C ILE A 244 7.56 11.66 4.66
N THR A 245 8.38 10.85 5.34
CA THR A 245 8.00 10.15 6.57
C THR A 245 8.16 10.98 7.83
N ASP A 246 9.15 11.87 7.89
CA ASP A 246 9.44 12.68 9.09
C ASP A 246 8.28 13.62 9.47
N PRO A 247 7.60 14.29 8.52
CA PRO A 247 6.40 15.07 8.86
C PRO A 247 5.32 14.22 9.54
N ILE A 248 5.18 12.95 9.13
CA ILE A 248 4.23 12.02 9.73
C ILE A 248 4.70 11.67 11.15
N VAL A 249 5.97 11.28 11.33
CA VAL A 249 6.54 10.95 12.66
C VAL A 249 6.38 12.12 13.63
N GLN A 250 6.68 13.34 13.19
CA GLN A 250 6.54 14.55 14.00
C GLN A 250 5.08 14.77 14.43
N LYS A 251 4.13 14.66 13.50
CA LYS A 251 2.69 14.80 13.80
C LYS A 251 2.20 13.72 14.76
N ILE A 252 2.55 12.46 14.51
CA ILE A 252 2.25 11.32 15.38
C ILE A 252 2.79 11.58 16.79
N SER A 253 4.06 11.98 16.94
CA SER A 253 4.68 12.22 18.25
C SER A 253 4.00 13.29 19.11
N SER A 254 3.21 14.18 18.48
CA SER A 254 2.44 15.22 19.18
C SER A 254 1.09 14.76 19.72
N LEU A 255 0.65 13.55 19.35
CA LEU A 255 -0.62 12.98 19.78
C LEU A 255 -0.53 12.52 21.25
N ARG A 256 -1.48 12.99 22.07
CA ARG A 256 -1.53 12.69 23.51
C ARG A 256 -1.88 11.22 23.81
N ASP A 257 -2.56 10.55 22.89
CA ASP A 257 -3.14 9.21 23.09
C ASP A 257 -2.26 8.07 22.56
N ILE A 258 -1.07 8.40 22.04
CA ILE A 258 0.00 7.44 21.79
C ILE A 258 0.71 7.25 23.12
N GLY A 259 0.08 6.48 24.02
CA GLY A 259 0.77 5.98 25.20
C GLY A 259 2.07 5.28 24.82
N PRO A 260 3.00 5.07 25.77
CA PRO A 260 4.26 4.42 25.47
C PRO A 260 3.98 3.09 24.76
N PHE A 261 4.72 2.83 23.68
CA PHE A 261 4.76 1.54 22.97
C PHE A 261 5.36 0.48 23.91
N LEU A 262 4.71 0.23 25.05
CA LEU A 262 5.17 -0.73 26.04
C LEU A 262 5.00 -2.10 25.40
N SER A 263 6.14 -2.79 25.35
CA SER A 263 6.29 -4.22 25.15
C SER A 263 5.10 -5.01 25.68
N ASP A 264 4.66 -6.01 24.90
CA ASP A 264 3.69 -6.99 25.36
C ASP A 264 4.08 -7.50 26.77
N PRO A 265 3.15 -7.54 27.73
CA PRO A 265 3.43 -8.08 29.06
C PRO A 265 3.64 -9.61 29.08
N GLU A 266 3.70 -10.28 27.94
CA GLU A 266 3.69 -11.75 27.88
C GLU A 266 5.07 -12.41 28.07
N ASP A 267 6.15 -11.64 28.24
CA ASP A 267 7.53 -12.19 28.32
C ASP A 267 8.15 -12.23 29.73
N ASP A 268 7.46 -11.82 30.81
CA ASP A 268 8.08 -11.70 32.15
C ASP A 268 7.57 -12.67 33.24
N ASP A 269 6.66 -13.61 32.91
CA ASP A 269 6.00 -14.49 33.92
C ASP A 269 6.32 -16.00 33.81
N THR A 270 7.49 -16.39 33.29
CA THR A 270 7.94 -17.82 33.35
C THR A 270 9.31 -18.10 33.95
N GLN A 271 9.90 -17.17 34.70
CA GLN A 271 11.08 -17.46 35.53
C GLN A 271 10.83 -17.25 37.03
N ALA A 272 9.97 -18.07 37.62
CA ALA A 272 10.04 -18.41 39.05
C ALA A 272 9.11 -19.57 39.40
N ALA A 273 9.63 -20.81 39.40
CA ALA A 273 9.37 -21.85 40.40
C ALA A 273 9.88 -23.22 39.90
N ASP A 274 11.20 -23.39 39.89
CA ASP A 274 11.82 -24.71 39.93
C ASP A 274 12.53 -24.83 41.29
N GLU A 275 11.83 -25.35 42.30
CA GLU A 275 12.45 -25.94 43.48
C GLU A 275 11.77 -27.28 43.79
N PRO A 276 12.48 -28.42 43.66
CA PRO A 276 11.95 -29.72 44.04
C PRO A 276 12.05 -29.92 45.56
N ALA A 277 10.92 -30.22 46.19
CA ALA A 277 10.87 -30.64 47.59
C ALA A 277 11.52 -32.04 47.74
N LEU A 278 12.70 -32.08 48.36
CA LEU A 278 13.36 -33.30 48.81
C LEU A 278 12.78 -33.79 50.15
N ALA A 279 12.21 -34.98 50.04
CA ALA A 279 11.87 -36.01 51.03
C ALA A 279 12.27 -35.82 52.50
N ALA A 280 11.29 -36.02 53.39
CA ALA A 280 11.51 -36.61 54.71
C ALA A 280 11.34 -38.14 54.61
N GLY A 281 12.42 -38.85 54.95
CA GLY A 281 12.55 -40.31 54.96
C GLY A 281 14.01 -40.69 55.13
#